data_AF-A0A061DPU9-F1
#
_entry.id   AF-A0A061DPU9-F1
#
_cell.length_a   1.000
_cell.length_b   1.000
_cell.length_c   1.000
_cell.angle_alpha   90.00
_cell.angle_beta   90.00
_cell.angle_gamma   90.00
#
_symmetry.space_group_name_H-M   'P 1'
#
loop_
_entity.id
_entity.type
_entity.pdbx_description
1 polymer ?
#
loop_
_entity_poly.entity_id
_entity_poly.type
_entity_poly.pdbx_seq_one_letter_code
_entity_poly.pdbx_strand_id
1 'polypeptide(L)'
;MEDRAEETGRGRKNRERGSPRQAKPPFLLLIQLICHFDADAVFVVTQGRGTITLIDEDSRESFNIELGDIVRVRAGTPIYLINRDENEKLYIVEFFRPVNLPGHYDVFFGAGGEGAESFYKTFSIEILEAALRTSRDKLESFFEKQDKGPFLEASKEQIQALSSRQEGGSGGAFWPFGVDAYAFRPLGGLDLRVSYANITKGCMSALYYNSRATKIAIAVKGEGYFEMVCPHVSSKSSDQQRRDFTSSERRKSDPSYQKINSLNLQDNVRYPLAGKGNTVKQFEKEAKELAFKTKEEEVDNIFDNQEEEFFFPGTRQRRGQAYE
;
A
#
# COMPACT_ATOMS: atom_id res chain seq x y z
N MET A 1 -13.19 -16.08 41.65
CA MET A 1 -14.63 -16.06 41.95
C MET A 1 -15.36 -16.09 40.62
N GLU A 2 -15.29 -17.19 39.88
CA GLU A 2 -15.84 -18.53 40.21
C GLU A 2 -17.39 -18.50 40.18
N ASP A 3 -18.09 -19.47 39.61
CA ASP A 3 -17.68 -20.88 39.49
C ASP A 3 -18.19 -21.62 38.23
N ARG A 4 -17.79 -22.90 38.12
CA ARG A 4 -18.01 -23.85 37.01
C ARG A 4 -19.01 -24.97 37.41
N ALA A 5 -19.11 -26.01 36.57
CA ALA A 5 -19.90 -27.27 36.72
C ALA A 5 -21.40 -27.14 36.36
N GLU A 6 -21.90 -27.77 35.27
CA GLU A 6 -22.26 -29.21 35.12
C GLU A 6 -23.62 -29.52 35.80
N GLU A 7 -24.59 -30.25 35.21
CA GLU A 7 -24.43 -31.58 34.62
C GLU A 7 -25.46 -31.95 33.50
N THR A 8 -25.26 -33.15 32.96
CA THR A 8 -25.86 -33.79 31.77
C THR A 8 -27.35 -34.16 31.77
N GLY A 9 -27.95 -34.34 30.56
CA GLY A 9 -29.21 -35.10 30.36
C GLY A 9 -29.54 -35.38 28.88
N ARG A 10 -29.76 -36.66 28.49
CA ARG A 10 -29.92 -37.08 27.08
C ARG A 10 -31.37 -37.04 26.57
N GLY A 11 -31.59 -36.56 25.34
CA GLY A 11 -32.82 -36.74 24.56
C GLY A 11 -32.54 -36.76 23.04
N ARG A 12 -33.16 -37.68 22.29
CA ARG A 12 -32.84 -37.93 20.86
C ARG A 12 -33.90 -37.38 19.88
N LYS A 13 -33.42 -37.15 18.65
CA LYS A 13 -34.10 -37.10 17.32
C LYS A 13 -34.52 -35.74 16.74
N ASN A 14 -33.96 -35.51 15.55
CA ASN A 14 -34.46 -34.78 14.38
C ASN A 14 -35.01 -33.35 14.55
N ARG A 15 -34.16 -32.36 14.21
CA ARG A 15 -34.57 -31.18 13.46
C ARG A 15 -33.50 -30.83 12.42
N GLU A 16 -33.91 -30.24 11.31
CA GLU A 16 -33.10 -30.17 10.08
C GLU A 16 -31.72 -29.53 10.27
N ARG A 17 -30.69 -30.08 9.59
CA ARG A 17 -29.44 -29.36 9.35
C ARG A 17 -29.65 -28.31 8.25
N GLY A 18 -30.40 -27.26 8.59
CA GLY A 18 -30.21 -25.97 7.94
C GLY A 18 -28.84 -25.44 8.37
N SER A 19 -27.79 -25.70 7.59
CA SER A 19 -26.54 -24.97 7.74
C SER A 19 -26.87 -23.49 7.59
N PRO A 20 -26.54 -22.62 8.56
CA PRO A 20 -26.69 -21.20 8.36
C PRO A 20 -25.77 -20.85 7.19
N ARG A 21 -26.37 -20.49 6.05
CA ARG A 21 -25.67 -19.71 5.03
C ARG A 21 -25.30 -18.43 5.75
N GLN A 22 -24.06 -18.36 6.21
CA GLN A 22 -23.47 -17.16 6.74
C GLN A 22 -23.41 -16.19 5.57
N ALA A 23 -24.49 -15.43 5.39
CA ALA A 23 -24.55 -14.35 4.44
C ALA A 23 -23.38 -13.45 4.80
N LYS A 24 -22.38 -13.38 3.91
CA LYS A 24 -21.35 -12.37 4.03
C LYS A 24 -22.11 -11.04 4.13
N PRO A 25 -21.86 -10.21 5.16
CA PRO A 25 -22.55 -8.93 5.25
C PRO A 25 -22.33 -8.19 3.93
N PRO A 26 -23.35 -7.54 3.36
CA PRO A 26 -23.16 -6.71 2.18
C PRO A 26 -22.05 -5.70 2.49
N PHE A 27 -21.07 -5.57 1.60
CA PHE A 27 -20.02 -4.59 1.83
C PHE A 27 -20.63 -3.21 1.64
N LEU A 28 -20.50 -2.38 2.68
CA LEU A 28 -21.11 -1.07 2.69
C LEU A 28 -20.43 -0.16 1.68
N LEU A 29 -21.24 0.57 0.91
CA LEU A 29 -20.76 1.67 0.08
C LEU A 29 -20.34 2.79 1.03
N LEU A 30 -19.05 3.14 1.00
CA LEU A 30 -18.44 4.10 1.91
C LEU A 30 -17.94 5.32 1.17
N ILE A 31 -18.14 6.49 1.77
CA ILE A 31 -17.59 7.77 1.35
C ILE A 31 -16.66 8.28 2.46
N GLN A 32 -15.42 8.61 2.12
CA GLN A 32 -14.52 9.34 3.01
C GLN A 32 -14.97 10.80 3.10
N LEU A 33 -15.01 11.36 4.31
CA LEU A 33 -15.27 12.78 4.54
C LEU A 33 -14.22 13.66 3.82
N ILE A 34 -14.66 14.83 3.37
CA ILE A 34 -13.79 15.77 2.64
C ILE A 34 -12.64 16.20 3.56
N CYS A 35 -11.41 15.91 3.15
CA CYS A 35 -10.21 16.23 3.90
C CYS A 35 -9.04 16.60 2.99
N HIS A 36 -8.03 17.28 3.56
CA HIS A 36 -6.73 17.50 2.92
C HIS A 36 -5.60 17.15 3.90
N PHE A 37 -4.37 17.10 3.38
CA PHE A 37 -3.16 16.73 4.13
C PHE A 37 -2.08 17.80 3.93
N ASP A 38 -1.22 18.04 4.92
CA ASP A 38 0.01 18.82 4.74
C ASP A 38 1.17 17.94 4.22
N ALA A 39 0.85 17.06 3.27
CA ALA A 39 1.75 16.12 2.65
C ALA A 39 1.39 15.91 1.18
N ASP A 40 2.40 15.84 0.30
CA ASP A 40 2.21 15.25 -1.02
C ASP A 40 1.96 13.75 -0.83
N ALA A 41 0.95 13.20 -1.50
CA ALA A 41 0.54 11.81 -1.31
C ALA A 41 0.43 11.04 -2.63
N VAL A 42 0.82 9.76 -2.58
CA VAL A 42 0.67 8.82 -3.70
C VAL A 42 -0.25 7.70 -3.27
N PHE A 43 -1.47 7.71 -3.80
CA PHE A 43 -2.53 6.73 -3.59
C PHE A 43 -2.36 5.61 -4.62
N VAL A 44 -2.40 4.36 -4.17
CA VAL A 44 -2.10 3.22 -5.03
C VAL A 44 -3.12 2.10 -4.79
N VAL A 45 -4.02 1.87 -5.75
CA VAL A 45 -5.10 0.88 -5.57
C VAL A 45 -4.53 -0.54 -5.64
N THR A 46 -4.84 -1.34 -4.62
CA THR A 46 -4.37 -2.72 -4.47
C THR A 46 -5.47 -3.77 -4.46
N GLN A 47 -6.75 -3.37 -4.32
CA GLN A 47 -7.93 -4.21 -4.51
C GLN A 47 -9.19 -3.35 -4.65
N GLY A 48 -10.22 -3.87 -5.34
CA GLY A 48 -11.51 -3.22 -5.50
C GLY A 48 -11.51 -2.08 -6.52
N ARG A 49 -12.57 -1.29 -6.50
CA ARG A 49 -12.79 -0.14 -7.39
C ARG A 49 -13.51 0.98 -6.65
N GLY A 50 -13.22 2.21 -7.05
CA GLY A 50 -13.78 3.39 -6.41
C GLY A 50 -13.84 4.59 -7.33
N THR A 51 -14.12 5.74 -6.72
CA THR A 51 -13.99 7.06 -7.32
C THR A 51 -13.20 7.93 -6.34
N ILE A 52 -12.13 8.58 -6.80
CA ILE A 52 -11.47 9.67 -6.07
C ILE A 52 -11.87 10.99 -6.72
N THR A 53 -12.22 11.99 -5.91
CA THR A 53 -12.41 13.36 -6.40
C THR A 53 -11.38 14.27 -5.78
N LEU A 54 -10.69 15.04 -6.62
CA LEU A 54 -9.82 16.14 -6.23
C LEU A 54 -10.62 17.44 -6.39
N ILE A 55 -10.52 18.34 -5.41
CA ILE A 55 -11.13 19.67 -5.45
C ILE A 55 -10.02 20.70 -5.66
N ASP A 56 -10.23 21.63 -6.58
CA ASP A 56 -9.38 22.78 -6.85
C ASP A 56 -10.18 24.08 -6.64
N GLU A 57 -9.57 25.26 -6.79
CA GLU A 57 -10.21 26.55 -6.45
C GLU A 57 -11.56 26.77 -7.19
N ASP A 58 -11.56 26.59 -8.52
CA ASP A 58 -12.73 26.80 -9.39
C ASP A 58 -13.28 25.50 -10.01
N SER A 59 -12.72 24.33 -9.68
CA SER A 59 -13.05 23.07 -10.34
C SER A 59 -12.98 21.85 -9.43
N ARG A 60 -13.45 20.71 -9.93
CA ARG A 60 -13.20 19.40 -9.35
C ARG A 60 -12.89 18.41 -10.46
N GLU A 61 -12.03 17.45 -10.18
CA GLU A 61 -11.73 16.35 -11.08
C GLU A 61 -12.06 15.02 -10.41
N SER A 62 -13.01 14.27 -11.01
CA SER A 62 -13.47 12.98 -10.51
C SER A 62 -12.92 11.84 -11.35
N PHE A 63 -12.21 10.91 -10.72
CA PHE A 63 -11.55 9.78 -11.38
C PHE A 63 -12.07 8.46 -10.85
N ASN A 64 -12.58 7.61 -11.75
CA ASN A 64 -12.82 6.20 -11.45
C ASN A 64 -11.46 5.50 -11.29
N ILE A 65 -11.28 4.75 -10.20
CA ILE A 65 -10.02 4.06 -9.88
C ILE A 65 -10.26 2.56 -9.70
N GLU A 66 -9.33 1.74 -10.19
CA GLU A 66 -9.37 0.28 -10.20
C GLU A 66 -8.00 -0.33 -9.87
N LEU A 67 -7.95 -1.65 -9.71
CA LEU A 67 -6.73 -2.39 -9.32
C LEU A 67 -5.52 -2.03 -10.19
N GLY A 68 -4.49 -1.47 -9.56
CA GLY A 68 -3.23 -1.12 -10.21
C GLY A 68 -3.01 0.38 -10.32
N ASP A 69 -4.08 1.18 -10.37
CA ASP A 69 -4.04 2.63 -10.56
C ASP A 69 -3.21 3.35 -9.49
N ILE A 70 -2.62 4.47 -9.91
CA ILE A 70 -1.77 5.33 -9.09
C ILE A 70 -2.25 6.76 -9.28
N VAL A 71 -2.64 7.41 -8.19
CA VAL A 71 -3.11 8.80 -8.18
C VAL A 71 -2.18 9.62 -7.28
N ARG A 72 -1.69 10.75 -7.78
CA ARG A 72 -0.98 11.73 -6.96
C ARG A 72 -1.98 12.77 -6.45
N VAL A 73 -1.95 13.01 -5.16
CA VAL A 73 -2.63 14.14 -4.49
C VAL A 73 -1.54 15.10 -4.03
N ARG A 74 -1.69 16.40 -4.31
CA ARG A 74 -0.73 17.41 -3.83
C ARG A 74 -1.07 17.80 -2.39
N ALA A 75 -0.07 18.23 -1.63
CA ALA A 75 -0.29 18.83 -0.32
C ALA A 75 -1.35 19.96 -0.40
N GLY A 76 -2.26 20.00 0.56
CA GLY A 76 -3.36 20.96 0.64
C GLY A 76 -4.55 20.72 -0.30
N THR A 77 -4.46 19.81 -1.27
CA THR A 77 -5.61 19.50 -2.17
C THR A 77 -6.72 18.77 -1.39
N PRO A 78 -7.95 19.31 -1.30
CA PRO A 78 -9.05 18.60 -0.67
C PRO A 78 -9.53 17.44 -1.54
N ILE A 79 -9.77 16.29 -0.91
CA ILE A 79 -10.22 15.08 -1.57
C ILE A 79 -11.42 14.45 -0.87
N TYR A 80 -12.15 13.62 -1.62
CA TYR A 80 -12.96 12.55 -1.03
C TYR A 80 -12.84 11.27 -1.87
N LEU A 81 -12.98 10.13 -1.21
CA LEU A 81 -12.91 8.80 -1.79
C LEU A 81 -14.24 8.06 -1.64
N ILE A 82 -14.59 7.27 -2.65
CA ILE A 82 -15.85 6.52 -2.72
C ILE A 82 -15.54 5.05 -3.05
N ASN A 83 -15.97 4.11 -2.20
CA ASN A 83 -16.14 2.73 -2.63
C ASN A 83 -17.45 2.60 -3.40
N ARG A 84 -17.37 2.25 -4.69
CA ARG A 84 -18.53 2.11 -5.59
C ARG A 84 -19.00 0.66 -5.77
N ASP A 85 -18.45 -0.28 -4.97
CA ASP A 85 -18.79 -1.70 -5.03
C ASP A 85 -19.44 -2.21 -3.72
N GLU A 86 -20.54 -2.95 -3.87
CA GLU A 86 -21.33 -3.56 -2.79
C GLU A 86 -20.82 -4.96 -2.37
N ASN A 87 -19.93 -5.55 -3.16
CA ASN A 87 -19.47 -6.93 -3.07
C ASN A 87 -17.95 -7.02 -2.83
N GLU A 88 -17.22 -5.93 -3.06
CA GLU A 88 -15.77 -5.84 -2.86
C GLU A 88 -15.38 -4.60 -2.04
N LYS A 89 -14.37 -4.77 -1.17
CA LYS A 89 -13.74 -3.66 -0.46
C LYS A 89 -12.71 -2.99 -1.36
N LEU A 90 -12.76 -1.66 -1.44
CA LEU A 90 -11.65 -0.85 -1.95
C LEU A 90 -10.49 -0.86 -0.95
N TYR A 91 -9.29 -1.23 -1.40
CA TYR A 91 -8.05 -1.08 -0.64
C TYR A 91 -7.06 -0.24 -1.45
N ILE A 92 -6.48 0.74 -0.76
CA ILE A 92 -5.49 1.67 -1.31
C ILE A 92 -4.29 1.67 -0.35
N VAL A 93 -3.08 1.68 -0.91
CA VAL A 93 -1.86 1.96 -0.15
C VAL A 93 -1.45 3.39 -0.43
N GLU A 94 -1.24 4.14 0.64
CA GLU A 94 -0.96 5.58 0.60
C GLU A 94 0.48 5.85 1.05
N PHE A 95 1.18 6.69 0.31
CA PHE A 95 2.56 7.10 0.61
C PHE A 95 2.60 8.61 0.75
N PHE A 96 2.81 9.08 1.98
CA PHE A 96 2.87 10.50 2.33
C PHE A 96 4.31 11.00 2.36
N ARG A 97 4.54 12.17 1.76
CA ARG A 97 5.73 13.00 1.92
C ARG A 97 5.27 14.32 2.56
N PRO A 98 5.40 14.46 3.89
CA PRO A 98 5.10 15.71 4.59
C PRO A 98 5.86 16.90 3.99
N VAL A 99 5.21 18.06 3.94
CA VAL A 99 5.85 19.32 3.48
C VAL A 99 6.32 20.19 4.64
N ASN A 100 5.76 20.00 5.84
CA ASN A 100 6.08 20.79 7.04
C ASN A 100 7.13 20.09 7.93
N LEU A 101 6.77 18.98 8.57
CA LEU A 101 7.59 18.31 9.58
C LEU A 101 8.14 16.97 9.07
N PRO A 102 9.46 16.71 9.15
CA PRO A 102 10.04 15.45 8.67
C PRO A 102 9.40 14.21 9.34
N GLY A 103 8.67 13.42 8.55
CA GLY A 103 8.03 12.18 8.99
C GLY A 103 6.69 12.33 9.71
N HIS A 104 6.12 13.54 9.80
CA HIS A 104 4.83 13.80 10.43
C HIS A 104 3.95 14.70 9.55
N TYR A 105 2.70 14.28 9.36
CA TYR A 105 1.66 15.02 8.64
C TYR A 105 0.34 14.91 9.42
N ASP A 106 -0.54 15.87 9.20
CA ASP A 106 -1.88 15.95 9.77
C ASP A 106 -2.97 15.78 8.70
N VAL A 107 -4.18 15.43 9.14
CA VAL A 107 -5.38 15.28 8.30
C VAL A 107 -6.41 16.33 8.72
N PHE A 108 -6.78 17.20 7.78
CA PHE A 108 -7.65 18.35 8.03
C PHE A 108 -9.04 18.10 7.43
N PHE A 109 -10.04 17.81 8.26
CA PHE A 109 -11.41 17.50 7.82
C PHE A 109 -12.25 18.77 7.61
N GLY A 110 -12.75 18.97 6.39
CA GLY A 110 -13.63 20.09 6.03
C GLY A 110 -15.11 19.85 6.38
N ALA A 111 -15.50 18.59 6.54
CA ALA A 111 -16.82 18.19 7.04
C ALA A 111 -16.66 17.02 8.00
N GLY A 112 -17.40 17.03 9.12
CA GLY A 112 -17.29 16.04 10.19
C GLY A 112 -17.69 16.63 11.55
N GLY A 113 -17.63 15.81 12.58
CA GLY A 113 -17.84 16.20 13.98
C GLY A 113 -17.05 15.26 14.89
N GLU A 114 -17.63 14.74 15.98
CA GLU A 114 -16.81 14.15 17.06
C GLU A 114 -15.93 12.96 16.62
N GLY A 115 -16.39 12.11 15.69
CA GLY A 115 -15.58 11.01 15.13
C GLY A 115 -14.51 11.42 14.08
N ALA A 116 -14.54 12.66 13.59
CA ALA A 116 -13.58 13.23 12.65
C ALA A 116 -13.70 14.77 12.70
N GLU A 117 -13.01 15.40 13.65
CA GLU A 117 -13.28 16.81 14.00
C GLU A 117 -13.03 17.75 12.82
N SER A 118 -14.07 18.50 12.45
CA SER A 118 -13.95 19.48 11.38
C SER A 118 -13.13 20.68 11.83
N PHE A 119 -12.17 21.12 11.01
CA PHE A 119 -11.36 22.30 11.31
C PHE A 119 -12.21 23.57 11.54
N TYR A 120 -13.45 23.63 11.03
CA TYR A 120 -14.36 24.73 11.33
C TYR A 120 -14.63 24.90 12.83
N LYS A 121 -14.63 23.83 13.63
CA LYS A 121 -14.82 23.88 15.09
C LYS A 121 -13.66 24.56 15.85
N THR A 122 -12.51 24.76 15.20
CA THR A 122 -11.35 25.44 15.80
C THR A 122 -11.46 26.97 15.78
N PHE A 123 -12.32 27.54 14.93
CA PHE A 123 -12.58 28.98 14.91
C PHE A 123 -13.56 29.38 16.01
N SER A 124 -13.43 30.61 16.51
CA SER A 124 -14.43 31.15 17.42
C SER A 124 -15.78 31.30 16.72
N ILE A 125 -16.87 31.13 17.45
CA ILE A 125 -18.22 31.17 16.90
C ILE A 125 -18.54 32.53 16.27
N GLU A 126 -18.01 33.62 16.83
CA GLU A 126 -18.17 34.99 16.32
C GLU A 126 -17.52 35.15 14.93
N ILE A 127 -16.38 34.50 14.68
CA ILE A 127 -15.72 34.48 13.37
C ILE A 127 -16.58 33.70 12.37
N LEU A 128 -17.12 32.55 12.76
CA LEU A 128 -17.98 31.72 11.90
C LEU A 128 -19.31 32.42 11.57
N GLU A 129 -19.94 33.09 12.55
CA GLU A 129 -21.15 33.89 12.34
C GLU A 129 -20.92 35.01 11.33
N ALA A 130 -19.80 35.73 11.45
CA ALA A 130 -19.43 36.79 10.52
C ALA A 130 -19.09 36.27 9.12
N ALA A 131 -18.29 35.20 9.01
CA ALA A 131 -17.82 34.64 7.75
C ALA A 131 -18.94 33.92 6.97
N LEU A 132 -19.75 33.11 7.65
CA LEU A 132 -20.84 32.34 7.05
C LEU A 132 -22.19 33.08 7.07
N ARG A 133 -22.23 34.30 7.63
CA ARG A 133 -23.42 35.18 7.72
C ARG A 133 -24.66 34.44 8.23
N THR A 134 -24.46 33.58 9.24
CA THR A 134 -25.43 32.64 9.77
C THR A 134 -25.41 32.72 11.30
N SER A 135 -26.56 32.66 11.96
CA SER A 135 -26.64 32.77 13.42
C SER A 135 -26.03 31.57 14.15
N ARG A 136 -25.46 31.84 15.32
CA ARG A 136 -24.89 30.89 16.28
C ARG A 136 -25.68 29.59 16.41
N ASP A 137 -26.94 29.67 16.84
CA ASP A 137 -27.79 28.49 17.10
C ASP A 137 -27.90 27.55 15.89
N LYS A 138 -27.84 28.12 14.68
CA LYS A 138 -27.92 27.37 13.42
C LYS A 138 -26.56 26.78 13.02
N LEU A 139 -25.44 27.42 13.38
CA LEU A 139 -24.09 26.90 13.18
C LEU A 139 -23.77 25.77 14.17
N GLU A 140 -24.06 25.96 15.46
CA GLU A 140 -23.91 24.91 16.50
C GLU A 140 -24.73 23.67 16.11
N SER A 141 -26.03 23.84 15.83
CA SER A 141 -26.90 22.77 15.30
C SER A 141 -26.44 22.19 13.96
N PHE A 142 -25.62 22.87 13.16
CA PHE A 142 -25.11 22.34 11.89
C PHE A 142 -23.91 21.41 12.10
N PHE A 143 -22.92 21.83 12.89
CA PHE A 143 -21.70 21.07 13.13
C PHE A 143 -21.85 19.93 14.16
N GLU A 144 -23.01 19.82 14.82
CA GLU A 144 -23.39 18.68 15.67
C GLU A 144 -24.08 17.53 14.91
N LYS A 145 -24.54 17.74 13.66
CA LYS A 145 -25.33 16.74 12.90
C LYS A 145 -24.54 15.52 12.41
N GLN A 146 -23.22 15.54 12.49
CA GLN A 146 -22.36 14.45 12.03
C GLN A 146 -21.43 14.04 13.17
N ASP A 147 -21.75 12.95 13.85
CA ASP A 147 -20.97 12.37 14.94
C ASP A 147 -20.04 11.23 14.48
N LYS A 148 -20.30 10.67 13.29
CA LYS A 148 -19.60 9.49 12.76
C LYS A 148 -18.15 9.78 12.37
N GLY A 149 -17.38 8.70 12.28
CA GLY A 149 -15.98 8.70 11.86
C GLY A 149 -15.75 9.11 10.40
N PRO A 150 -14.48 9.08 9.93
CA PRO A 150 -14.08 9.61 8.63
C PRO A 150 -14.66 8.89 7.41
N PHE A 151 -15.34 7.75 7.60
CA PHE A 151 -16.01 7.00 6.54
C PHE A 151 -17.50 6.87 6.86
N LEU A 152 -18.35 7.31 5.93
CA LEU A 152 -19.80 7.30 6.03
C LEU A 152 -20.41 6.26 5.09
N GLU A 153 -21.42 5.53 5.56
CA GLU A 153 -22.30 4.74 4.68
C GLU A 153 -23.12 5.66 3.75
N ALA A 154 -23.27 5.25 2.49
CA ALA A 154 -24.04 5.98 1.48
C ALA A 154 -24.97 5.05 0.68
N SER A 155 -26.08 5.60 0.18
CA SER A 155 -27.02 4.89 -0.68
C SER A 155 -26.47 4.72 -2.11
N LYS A 156 -27.02 3.76 -2.86
CA LYS A 156 -26.63 3.52 -4.26
C LYS A 156 -26.82 4.76 -5.12
N GLU A 157 -27.90 5.49 -4.88
CA GLU A 157 -28.29 6.71 -5.58
C GLU A 157 -27.30 7.85 -5.28
N GLN A 158 -26.87 8.00 -4.02
CA GLN A 158 -25.83 8.96 -3.63
C GLN A 158 -24.49 8.65 -4.32
N ILE A 159 -24.08 7.38 -4.30
CA ILE A 159 -22.84 6.90 -4.92
C ILE A 159 -22.88 7.10 -6.44
N GLN A 160 -24.01 6.82 -7.08
CA GLN A 160 -24.21 7.03 -8.52
C GLN A 160 -24.22 8.52 -8.88
N ALA A 161 -24.84 9.38 -8.07
CA ALA A 161 -24.84 10.83 -8.28
C ALA A 161 -23.44 11.45 -8.15
N LEU A 162 -22.63 10.96 -7.21
CA LEU A 162 -21.24 11.41 -7.03
C LEU A 162 -20.28 10.83 -8.07
N SER A 163 -20.49 9.60 -8.53
CA SER A 163 -19.61 8.94 -9.53
C SER A 163 -19.93 9.31 -10.99
N SER A 164 -21.11 9.83 -11.28
CA SER A 164 -21.52 10.25 -12.64
C SER A 164 -21.14 11.70 -12.98
N ARG A 165 -20.70 12.49 -11.99
CA ARG A 165 -20.44 13.93 -12.16
C ARG A 165 -19.01 14.18 -12.61
N GLN A 166 -18.75 13.85 -13.87
CA GLN A 166 -17.49 14.07 -14.56
C GLN A 166 -17.52 15.44 -15.28
N GLU A 167 -17.23 16.51 -14.54
CA GLU A 167 -16.90 17.80 -15.12
C GLU A 167 -15.47 17.72 -15.68
N GLY A 168 -15.28 18.07 -16.95
CA GLY A 168 -14.07 17.71 -17.68
C GLY A 168 -13.02 18.81 -17.75
N GLY A 169 -11.77 18.45 -17.45
CA GLY A 169 -10.65 18.76 -18.35
C GLY A 169 -9.47 19.55 -17.79
N SER A 170 -8.40 18.85 -17.42
CA SER A 170 -7.15 18.93 -18.17
C SER A 170 -6.37 17.61 -18.16
N GLY A 171 -5.68 17.27 -19.26
CA GLY A 171 -4.95 16.00 -19.42
C GLY A 171 -3.62 15.93 -18.66
N GLY A 172 -3.65 16.04 -17.32
CA GLY A 172 -2.45 16.07 -16.48
C GLY A 172 -2.37 15.01 -15.37
N ALA A 173 -3.46 14.78 -14.64
CA ALA A 173 -3.43 14.07 -13.36
C ALA A 173 -3.70 12.56 -13.39
N PHE A 174 -4.33 12.03 -14.46
CA PHE A 174 -4.83 10.65 -14.51
C PHE A 174 -4.23 9.86 -15.68
N TRP A 175 -3.63 8.71 -15.36
CA TRP A 175 -2.84 7.92 -16.31
C TRP A 175 -3.20 6.42 -16.23
N PRO A 176 -4.20 5.97 -17.00
CA PRO A 176 -4.42 4.55 -17.22
C PRO A 176 -3.43 4.02 -18.29
N PHE A 177 -3.06 2.75 -18.15
CA PHE A 177 -2.22 1.93 -19.05
C PHE A 177 -0.69 2.07 -19.00
N GLY A 178 -0.04 0.90 -19.02
CA GLY A 178 1.23 0.68 -19.73
C GLY A 178 2.51 1.18 -19.05
N VAL A 179 3.22 0.28 -18.37
CA VAL A 179 4.56 0.58 -17.83
C VAL A 179 5.58 0.67 -18.97
N ASP A 180 5.98 1.89 -19.33
CA ASP A 180 7.34 2.15 -19.81
C ASP A 180 8.14 2.86 -18.70
N ALA A 181 9.31 2.32 -18.37
CA ALA A 181 10.00 2.58 -17.11
C ALA A 181 10.66 3.96 -17.01
N TYR A 182 10.61 4.77 -18.07
CA TYR A 182 11.33 6.03 -18.21
C TYR A 182 10.43 7.29 -18.33
N ALA A 183 9.10 7.16 -18.30
CA ALA A 183 8.19 8.28 -18.56
C ALA A 183 7.10 8.52 -17.48
N PHE A 184 7.35 8.14 -16.22
CA PHE A 184 6.40 8.34 -15.11
C PHE A 184 6.35 9.80 -14.60
N ARG A 185 5.98 10.74 -15.49
CA ARG A 185 5.94 12.20 -15.21
C ARG A 185 5.09 12.63 -13.99
N PRO A 186 3.98 11.96 -13.60
CA PRO A 186 3.17 12.40 -12.45
C PRO A 186 3.91 12.42 -11.12
N LEU A 187 4.88 11.52 -10.93
CA LEU A 187 5.71 11.43 -9.72
C LEU A 187 6.92 12.38 -9.75
N GLY A 188 7.01 13.25 -10.77
CA GLY A 188 8.04 14.28 -10.89
C GLY A 188 8.11 15.17 -9.63
N GLY A 189 9.31 15.33 -9.09
CA GLY A 189 9.57 16.06 -7.84
C GLY A 189 9.49 15.21 -6.56
N LEU A 190 8.93 13.99 -6.59
CA LEU A 190 8.86 13.09 -5.42
C LEU A 190 10.02 12.10 -5.28
N ASP A 191 10.87 11.97 -6.31
CA ASP A 191 11.97 10.99 -6.38
C ASP A 191 11.56 9.56 -5.97
N LEU A 192 10.37 9.15 -6.45
CA LEU A 192 9.67 7.92 -6.08
C LEU A 192 9.24 7.15 -7.33
N ARG A 193 9.51 5.83 -7.38
CA ARG A 193 9.00 4.91 -8.41
C ARG A 193 8.10 3.89 -7.77
N VAL A 194 6.86 3.82 -8.22
CA VAL A 194 5.98 2.68 -7.95
C VAL A 194 6.30 1.58 -8.96
N SER A 195 6.48 0.34 -8.50
CA SER A 195 6.65 -0.81 -9.37
C SER A 195 5.85 -2.02 -8.87
N TYR A 196 5.35 -2.83 -9.80
CA TYR A 196 4.59 -4.04 -9.52
C TYR A 196 5.35 -5.26 -10.05
N ALA A 197 5.37 -6.34 -9.29
CA ALA A 197 6.00 -7.59 -9.67
C ALA A 197 5.05 -8.75 -9.35
N ASN A 198 4.74 -9.56 -10.35
CA ASN A 198 4.01 -10.82 -10.17
C ASN A 198 5.03 -11.96 -10.18
N ILE A 199 5.29 -12.56 -9.02
CA ILE A 199 6.20 -13.72 -8.91
C ILE A 199 5.33 -14.99 -8.90
N THR A 200 5.36 -15.73 -10.01
CA THR A 200 4.61 -16.98 -10.15
C THR A 200 4.98 -17.97 -9.05
N LYS A 201 4.02 -18.77 -8.58
CA LYS A 201 4.22 -19.77 -7.53
C LYS A 201 5.38 -20.72 -7.89
N GLY A 202 6.41 -20.74 -7.04
CA GLY A 202 7.60 -21.56 -7.25
C GLY A 202 8.70 -20.87 -8.05
N CYS A 203 8.53 -19.61 -8.45
CA CYS A 203 9.59 -18.72 -8.92
C CYS A 203 10.15 -17.87 -7.77
N MET A 204 11.31 -17.27 -7.99
CA MET A 204 11.93 -16.24 -7.15
C MET A 204 12.40 -15.08 -8.02
N SER A 205 12.69 -13.93 -7.41
CA SER A 205 13.47 -12.88 -8.08
C SER A 205 14.97 -13.18 -7.94
N ALA A 206 15.76 -12.70 -8.90
CA ALA A 206 17.21 -12.74 -8.85
C ALA A 206 17.76 -12.06 -7.59
N LEU A 207 18.94 -12.50 -7.14
CA LEU A 207 19.70 -11.76 -6.13
C LEU A 207 20.15 -10.44 -6.75
N TYR A 208 19.90 -9.31 -6.09
CA TYR A 208 20.36 -7.99 -6.51
C TYR A 208 20.43 -7.02 -5.33
N TYR A 209 21.15 -5.91 -5.51
CA TYR A 209 20.99 -4.70 -4.69
C TYR A 209 20.68 -3.49 -5.58
N ASN A 210 20.22 -2.38 -4.99
CA ASN A 210 20.10 -1.10 -5.69
C ASN A 210 21.17 -0.14 -5.16
N SER A 211 21.72 0.72 -6.02
CA SER A 211 22.83 1.62 -5.65
C SER A 211 22.44 2.69 -4.65
N ARG A 212 21.21 3.23 -4.77
CA ARG A 212 20.73 4.39 -4.02
C ARG A 212 19.31 4.22 -3.50
N ALA A 213 18.49 3.43 -4.19
CA ALA A 213 17.07 3.38 -3.93
C ALA A 213 16.66 2.42 -2.80
N THR A 214 16.00 2.99 -1.80
CA THR A 214 15.36 2.23 -0.72
C THR A 214 14.04 1.65 -1.21
N LYS A 215 13.90 0.32 -1.16
CA LYS A 215 12.69 -0.39 -1.59
C LYS A 215 11.76 -0.69 -0.42
N ILE A 216 10.51 -0.24 -0.52
CA ILE A 216 9.41 -0.59 0.39
C ILE A 216 8.50 -1.59 -0.33
N ALA A 217 8.36 -2.80 0.20
CA ALA A 217 7.61 -3.92 -0.39
C ALA A 217 6.78 -4.71 0.66
N ILE A 218 5.74 -5.47 0.26
CA ILE A 218 4.93 -6.37 1.15
C ILE A 218 4.54 -7.71 0.44
N ALA A 219 3.32 -8.29 0.56
CA ALA A 219 2.90 -9.62 -0.04
C ALA A 219 1.42 -9.66 -0.60
N VAL A 220 1.10 -9.19 -1.84
CA VAL A 220 -0.30 -8.81 -2.30
C VAL A 220 -1.27 -9.97 -2.23
N LYS A 221 -0.90 -11.00 -2.97
CA LYS A 221 -1.73 -12.13 -3.26
C LYS A 221 -0.80 -13.30 -3.33
N GLY A 222 -1.11 -14.31 -2.53
CA GLY A 222 -0.18 -15.39 -2.28
C GLY A 222 0.81 -15.04 -1.17
N GLU A 223 1.74 -15.96 -0.96
CA GLU A 223 2.72 -15.96 0.11
C GLU A 223 4.10 -16.12 -0.52
N GLY A 224 5.11 -15.51 0.09
CA GLY A 224 6.47 -15.53 -0.40
C GLY A 224 7.46 -15.39 0.74
N TYR A 225 8.71 -15.72 0.45
CA TYR A 225 9.84 -15.65 1.37
C TYR A 225 10.89 -14.70 0.79
N PHE A 226 11.56 -13.93 1.65
CA PHE A 226 12.66 -13.05 1.25
C PHE A 226 13.83 -13.18 2.22
N GLU A 227 15.03 -13.00 1.68
CA GLU A 227 16.26 -12.86 2.46
C GLU A 227 16.89 -11.51 2.14
N MET A 228 17.51 -10.90 3.14
CA MET A 228 18.24 -9.65 3.01
C MET A 228 19.53 -9.75 3.83
N VAL A 229 20.64 -9.31 3.26
CA VAL A 229 21.91 -9.16 3.97
C VAL A 229 21.94 -7.74 4.54
N CYS A 230 22.06 -7.61 5.87
CA CYS A 230 22.11 -6.30 6.54
C CYS A 230 23.32 -6.20 7.48
N PRO A 231 24.39 -5.48 7.10
CA PRO A 231 25.62 -5.39 7.90
C PRO A 231 25.44 -4.64 9.23
N HIS A 232 24.35 -3.91 9.40
CA HIS A 232 24.06 -3.15 10.63
C HIS A 232 23.52 -4.02 11.77
N VAL A 233 22.85 -5.14 11.45
CA VAL A 233 22.26 -6.06 12.45
C VAL A 233 23.34 -6.93 13.10
N SER A 234 24.37 -7.31 12.36
CA SER A 234 25.50 -8.17 12.77
C SER A 234 26.44 -7.56 13.83
N SER A 235 26.14 -6.38 14.39
CA SER A 235 26.96 -5.69 15.39
C SER A 235 26.58 -5.98 16.85
N LYS A 236 25.52 -6.77 17.11
CA LYS A 236 24.96 -6.99 18.46
C LYS A 236 25.08 -8.41 19.02
N SER A 237 25.65 -9.35 18.27
CA SER A 237 25.76 -10.77 18.63
C SER A 237 27.22 -11.25 18.64
N SER A 238 27.95 -10.88 19.70
CA SER A 238 29.20 -11.57 20.03
C SER A 238 28.91 -12.91 20.72
N ASP A 239 28.50 -13.92 19.96
CA ASP A 239 28.94 -15.31 20.17
C ASP A 239 28.48 -16.30 19.08
N GLN A 240 29.40 -17.18 18.70
CA GLN A 240 29.26 -18.36 17.82
C GLN A 240 28.84 -18.16 16.34
N GLN A 241 29.58 -18.84 15.46
CA GLN A 241 29.41 -18.82 14.00
C GLN A 241 28.04 -19.37 13.54
N ARG A 242 27.07 -18.49 13.33
CA ARG A 242 25.98 -18.70 12.36
C ARG A 242 25.90 -17.52 11.41
N ARG A 243 25.50 -17.79 10.16
CA ARG A 243 25.26 -16.76 9.15
C ARG A 243 23.91 -16.11 9.48
N ASP A 244 23.96 -14.94 10.11
CA ASP A 244 22.77 -14.17 10.50
C ASP A 244 22.04 -13.57 9.29
N PHE A 245 21.29 -14.43 8.59
CA PHE A 245 20.22 -13.99 7.70
C PHE A 245 19.01 -13.59 8.53
N THR A 246 18.56 -12.33 8.42
CA THR A 246 17.27 -11.91 8.97
C THR A 246 16.13 -12.46 8.10
N SER A 247 15.70 -13.69 8.38
CA SER A 247 14.51 -14.31 7.78
C SER A 247 13.25 -13.92 8.54
N SER A 248 12.23 -13.40 7.86
CA SER A 248 10.91 -13.14 8.44
C SER A 248 9.84 -13.96 7.72
N GLU A 249 9.31 -15.00 8.37
CA GLU A 249 8.03 -15.58 7.97
C GLU A 249 6.89 -14.74 8.56
N ARG A 250 5.99 -14.22 7.72
CA ARG A 250 4.72 -13.64 8.16
C ARG A 250 3.61 -14.66 7.96
N ARG A 251 3.07 -15.21 9.06
CA ARG A 251 1.85 -16.00 9.05
C ARG A 251 0.71 -15.30 9.79
N LYS A 252 -0.36 -15.01 9.04
CA LYS A 252 -1.73 -14.68 9.45
C LYS A 252 -1.94 -13.64 10.57
N SER A 253 -2.11 -12.40 10.15
CA SER A 253 -3.16 -11.49 10.66
C SER A 253 -3.53 -10.47 9.58
N ASP A 254 -4.60 -10.74 8.83
CA ASP A 254 -5.19 -9.86 7.80
C ASP A 254 -4.26 -9.45 6.62
N PRO A 255 -4.75 -8.77 5.54
CA PRO A 255 -4.16 -8.93 4.21
C PRO A 255 -2.84 -8.17 4.01
N SER A 256 -1.96 -8.77 3.20
CA SER A 256 -0.62 -8.27 2.87
C SER A 256 -0.56 -7.69 1.42
N TYR A 257 0.34 -6.71 1.10
CA TYR A 257 0.29 -5.90 -0.16
C TYR A 257 1.64 -5.58 -0.92
N GLN A 258 2.15 -6.51 -1.75
CA GLN A 258 3.43 -6.49 -2.53
C GLN A 258 3.49 -5.55 -3.74
N LYS A 259 3.14 -4.29 -3.56
CA LYS A 259 3.68 -3.26 -4.46
C LYS A 259 5.08 -2.91 -3.97
N ILE A 260 6.02 -2.67 -4.88
CA ILE A 260 7.40 -2.28 -4.55
C ILE A 260 7.58 -0.81 -4.90
N ASN A 261 7.54 0.05 -3.90
CA ASN A 261 7.96 1.44 -4.05
C ASN A 261 9.48 1.55 -3.90
N SER A 262 10.09 2.45 -4.64
CA SER A 262 11.50 2.79 -4.54
C SER A 262 11.61 4.29 -4.30
N LEU A 263 12.19 4.69 -3.18
CA LEU A 263 12.59 6.08 -2.87
C LEU A 263 14.04 6.29 -3.35
N ASN A 264 14.46 7.53 -3.60
CA ASN A 264 15.82 7.89 -4.03
C ASN A 264 16.19 7.26 -5.38
N LEU A 265 15.43 7.56 -6.43
CA LEU A 265 15.65 7.02 -7.78
C LEU A 265 16.76 7.70 -8.55
N GLN A 266 17.05 8.97 -8.26
CA GLN A 266 18.00 9.74 -9.07
C GLN A 266 19.35 9.00 -9.10
N ASP A 267 19.79 8.65 -10.31
CA ASP A 267 20.97 7.84 -10.60
C ASP A 267 20.99 6.44 -9.95
N ASN A 268 19.81 5.88 -9.63
CA ASN A 268 19.72 4.54 -9.06
C ASN A 268 19.89 3.44 -10.13
N VAL A 269 20.98 2.69 -9.99
CA VAL A 269 21.26 1.46 -10.74
C VAL A 269 20.81 0.24 -9.92
N ARG A 270 20.36 -0.82 -10.60
CA ARG A 270 20.16 -2.15 -9.99
C ARG A 270 21.33 -3.03 -10.40
N TYR A 271 22.00 -3.66 -9.45
CA TYR A 271 23.12 -4.57 -9.70
C TYR A 271 22.68 -6.01 -9.43
N PRO A 272 22.44 -6.84 -10.47
CA PRO A 272 22.16 -8.25 -10.28
C PRO A 272 23.42 -8.99 -9.82
N LEU A 273 23.24 -9.92 -8.90
CA LEU A 273 24.28 -10.81 -8.36
C LEU A 273 24.14 -12.24 -8.88
N ALA A 274 23.01 -12.57 -9.53
CA ALA A 274 22.74 -13.85 -10.17
C ALA A 274 21.87 -13.64 -11.43
N GLY A 275 21.91 -14.60 -12.35
CA GLY A 275 21.22 -14.54 -13.64
C GLY A 275 22.08 -13.97 -14.77
N LYS A 276 21.50 -13.91 -15.97
CA LYS A 276 22.21 -13.60 -17.23
C LYS A 276 23.05 -12.32 -17.17
N GLY A 277 22.49 -11.24 -16.62
CA GLY A 277 23.11 -9.92 -16.48
C GLY A 277 23.81 -9.68 -15.13
N ASN A 278 24.36 -10.72 -14.48
CA ASN A 278 25.01 -10.53 -13.18
C ASN A 278 26.34 -9.77 -13.25
N THR A 279 26.65 -9.06 -12.16
CA THR A 279 27.78 -8.12 -12.07
C THR A 279 29.13 -8.84 -12.06
N VAL A 280 29.20 -10.11 -11.65
CA VAL A 280 30.46 -10.88 -11.59
C VAL A 280 31.03 -11.11 -13.00
N LYS A 281 30.17 -11.22 -14.01
CA LYS A 281 30.60 -11.31 -15.43
C LYS A 281 31.37 -10.09 -15.93
N GLN A 282 31.28 -8.95 -15.23
CA GLN A 282 31.98 -7.70 -15.58
C GLN A 282 33.34 -7.57 -14.90
N PHE A 283 33.75 -8.56 -14.07
CA PHE A 283 35.05 -8.55 -13.43
C PHE A 283 36.12 -9.02 -14.42
N GLU A 284 37.31 -8.40 -14.36
CA GLU A 284 38.50 -8.91 -15.06
C GLU A 284 38.90 -10.28 -14.51
N LYS A 285 39.55 -11.10 -15.35
CA LYS A 285 39.99 -12.45 -15.01
C LYS A 285 40.74 -12.49 -13.67
N GLU A 286 41.75 -11.65 -13.54
CA GLU A 286 42.63 -11.59 -12.37
C GLU A 286 41.84 -11.24 -11.09
N ALA A 287 40.80 -10.41 -11.22
CA ALA A 287 39.91 -10.06 -10.12
C ALA A 287 38.99 -11.23 -9.73
N LYS A 288 38.44 -11.98 -10.70
CA LYS A 288 37.68 -13.23 -10.42
C LYS A 288 38.58 -14.23 -9.68
N GLU A 289 39.77 -14.49 -10.21
CA GLU A 289 40.69 -15.49 -9.67
C GLU A 289 41.15 -15.15 -8.24
N LEU A 290 41.45 -13.88 -7.97
CA LEU A 290 41.82 -13.42 -6.63
C LEU A 290 40.65 -13.43 -5.64
N ALA A 291 39.45 -13.00 -6.06
CA ALA A 291 38.29 -12.87 -5.18
C ALA A 291 37.71 -14.23 -4.76
N PHE A 292 37.58 -15.16 -5.71
CA PHE A 292 36.97 -16.48 -5.48
C PHE A 292 37.99 -17.58 -5.16
N LYS A 293 39.29 -17.32 -5.32
CA LYS A 293 40.40 -18.26 -5.09
C LYS A 293 40.33 -19.55 -5.93
N THR A 294 39.78 -19.45 -7.13
CA THR A 294 39.81 -20.48 -8.16
C THR A 294 39.92 -19.85 -9.55
N LYS A 295 40.10 -20.65 -10.62
CA LYS A 295 40.25 -20.16 -12.00
C LYS A 295 39.00 -19.45 -12.50
N GLU A 296 39.17 -18.45 -13.37
CA GLU A 296 38.06 -17.75 -14.03
C GLU A 296 37.06 -18.71 -14.68
N GLU A 297 37.54 -19.74 -15.37
CA GLU A 297 36.71 -20.75 -16.02
C GLU A 297 35.72 -21.42 -15.05
N GLU A 298 36.11 -21.69 -13.80
CA GLU A 298 35.20 -22.26 -12.79
C GLU A 298 34.22 -21.20 -12.26
N VAL A 299 34.67 -19.96 -12.10
CA VAL A 299 33.81 -18.83 -11.69
C VAL A 299 32.73 -18.59 -12.75
N ASP A 300 33.10 -18.46 -14.02
CA ASP A 300 32.17 -18.19 -15.12
C ASP A 300 31.22 -19.38 -15.32
N ASN A 301 31.73 -20.62 -15.30
CA ASN A 301 30.86 -21.80 -15.31
C ASN A 301 29.82 -21.80 -14.18
N ILE A 302 30.13 -21.27 -12.99
CA ILE A 302 29.15 -21.13 -11.89
C ILE A 302 28.14 -20.01 -12.16
N PHE A 303 28.60 -18.82 -12.56
CA PHE A 303 27.77 -17.62 -12.73
C PHE A 303 27.02 -17.56 -14.08
N ASP A 304 27.33 -18.44 -15.03
CA ASP A 304 26.64 -18.59 -16.32
C ASP A 304 25.51 -19.63 -16.31
N ASN A 305 25.47 -20.54 -15.32
CA ASN A 305 24.43 -21.58 -15.18
C ASN A 305 22.98 -21.07 -15.12
N GLN A 306 22.77 -19.77 -14.88
CA GLN A 306 21.43 -19.16 -14.85
C GLN A 306 21.27 -18.20 -16.05
N GLU A 307 20.68 -18.73 -17.11
CA GLU A 307 20.41 -18.00 -18.37
C GLU A 307 19.19 -17.06 -18.30
N GLU A 308 18.31 -17.23 -17.30
CA GLU A 308 17.16 -16.33 -17.09
C GLU A 308 17.59 -15.00 -16.42
N GLU A 309 16.74 -13.99 -16.53
CA GLU A 309 16.99 -12.63 -16.02
C GLU A 309 15.85 -12.14 -15.12
N PHE A 310 16.21 -11.47 -14.01
CA PHE A 310 15.33 -10.90 -12.98
C PHE A 310 14.42 -11.85 -12.18
N PHE A 311 13.88 -12.89 -12.79
CA PHE A 311 13.04 -13.92 -12.16
C PHE A 311 13.37 -15.29 -12.76
N PHE A 312 13.32 -16.33 -11.94
CA PHE A 312 13.58 -17.71 -12.35
C PHE A 312 12.99 -18.74 -11.37
N PRO A 313 12.94 -20.05 -11.69
CA PRO A 313 12.49 -21.09 -10.77
C PRO A 313 13.23 -21.05 -9.42
N GLY A 314 12.47 -20.98 -8.34
CA GLY A 314 12.97 -20.98 -6.97
C GLY A 314 13.09 -22.38 -6.37
N THR A 315 13.70 -22.48 -5.19
CA THR A 315 13.93 -23.77 -4.53
C THR A 315 12.61 -24.44 -4.11
N ARG A 316 12.44 -25.74 -4.43
CA ARG A 316 11.25 -26.53 -4.07
C ARG A 316 11.15 -26.87 -2.56
N GLN A 317 12.14 -26.48 -1.75
CA GLN A 317 12.60 -27.31 -0.63
C GLN A 317 12.27 -26.80 0.78
N ARG A 318 11.79 -25.56 0.96
CA ARG A 318 11.34 -25.04 2.27
C ARG A 318 9.82 -25.17 2.48
N ARG A 319 9.31 -26.40 2.34
CA ARG A 319 7.89 -26.73 2.56
C ARG A 319 7.59 -27.35 3.93
N GLY A 320 8.56 -27.35 4.84
CA GLY A 320 8.51 -28.14 6.08
C GLY A 320 9.48 -27.74 7.19
N GLN A 321 9.79 -26.44 7.34
CA GLN A 321 10.38 -25.90 8.57
C GLN A 321 9.56 -24.69 9.02
N ALA A 322 8.39 -24.99 9.59
CA ALA A 322 7.88 -24.10 10.63
C ALA A 322 8.85 -24.23 11.79
N TYR A 323 9.55 -23.14 12.12
CA TYR A 323 10.30 -23.06 13.36
C TYR A 323 9.25 -22.83 14.46
N GLU A 324 9.16 -23.79 15.40
CA GLU A 324 8.29 -23.70 16.59
C GLU A 324 8.73 -22.57 17.54
#